data_AF-A0A5B2VBW9-F1
#
_entry.id   AF-A0A5B2VBW9-F1
#
_cell.length_a   1.000
_cell.length_b   1.000
_cell.length_c   1.000
_cell.angle_alpha   90.00
_cell.angle_beta   90.00
_cell.angle_gamma   90.00
#
_symmetry.space_group_name_H-M   'P 1'
#
loop_
_entity.id
_entity.type
_entity.pdbx_description
1 polymer ?
#
loop_
_entity_poly.entity_id
_entity_poly.type
_entity_poly.pdbx_seq_one_letter_code
_entity_poly.pdbx_strand_id
1 'polypeptide(L)' 'MPTLSYADFPCDELWAERNAVYKDAGYCFKTARAIREFGNAGCRYDNLADVPLSARDRAKVADIIAQERANRCPR' A
#
# COMPACT_ATOMS: atom_id res chain seq x y z
N MET A 1 12.44 14.81 -18.40
CA MET A 1 12.00 14.52 -17.02
C MET A 1 10.53 14.13 -17.10
N PRO A 2 10.10 12.94 -16.66
CA PRO A 2 8.67 12.65 -16.65
C PRO A 2 8.03 13.56 -15.61
N THR A 3 7.09 14.39 -16.05
CA THR A 3 6.30 15.28 -15.20
C THR A 3 5.38 14.41 -14.35
N LEU A 4 5.68 14.26 -13.06
CA LEU A 4 4.73 13.73 -12.09
C LEU A 4 3.49 14.62 -12.15
N SER A 5 2.40 14.09 -12.70
CA SER A 5 1.14 14.80 -12.79
C SER A 5 0.58 14.93 -11.37
N TYR A 6 0.39 16.16 -10.90
CA TYR A 6 -0.22 16.47 -9.59
C TYR A 6 -1.69 15.97 -9.48
N ALA A 7 -2.25 15.36 -10.53
CA ALA A 7 -3.56 14.71 -10.50
C ALA A 7 -3.55 13.29 -9.89
N ASP A 8 -2.41 12.58 -9.89
CA ASP A 8 -2.25 11.28 -9.24
C ASP A 8 -1.86 11.40 -7.75
N PHE A 9 -1.67 12.63 -7.27
CA PHE A 9 -1.01 12.92 -6.01
C PHE A 9 -1.77 12.44 -4.76
N PRO A 10 -3.11 12.38 -4.67
CA PRO A 10 -3.70 11.63 -3.57
C PRO A 10 -3.57 10.12 -3.78
N CYS A 11 -3.62 9.63 -5.02
CA CYS A 11 -3.74 8.21 -5.30
C CYS A 11 -2.44 7.43 -5.13
N ASP A 12 -1.32 7.95 -5.65
CA ASP A 12 -0.03 7.30 -5.51
C ASP A 12 0.48 7.36 -4.07
N GLU A 13 0.22 8.46 -3.36
CA GLU A 13 0.55 8.61 -1.94
C GLU A 13 -0.29 7.66 -1.07
N LEU A 14 -1.61 7.63 -1.25
CA LEU A 14 -2.49 6.70 -0.54
C LEU A 14 -2.14 5.24 -0.84
N TRP A 15 -1.84 4.92 -2.10
CA TRP A 15 -1.35 3.61 -2.48
C TRP A 15 -0.04 3.28 -1.75
N ALA A 16 0.92 4.20 -1.72
CA ALA A 16 2.20 3.99 -1.06
C ALA A 16 2.01 3.80 0.45
N GLU A 17 1.17 4.61 1.09
CA GLU A 17 0.91 4.54 2.52
C GLU A 17 0.22 3.22 2.92
N ARG A 18 -0.76 2.76 2.13
CA ARG A 18 -1.40 1.45 2.33
C ARG A 18 -0.39 0.31 2.24
N ASN A 19 0.49 0.35 1.25
CA ASN A 19 1.49 -0.70 1.07
C ASN A 19 2.61 -0.62 2.14
N ALA A 20 2.97 0.56 2.62
CA ALA A 20 3.91 0.71 3.73
C ALA A 20 3.42 -0.03 4.99
N VAL A 21 2.13 0.07 5.32
CA VAL A 21 1.53 -0.68 6.44
C VAL A 21 1.69 -2.20 6.25
N TYR A 22 1.52 -2.70 5.03
CA TYR A 22 1.71 -4.12 4.75
C TYR A 22 3.18 -4.55 4.83
N LYS A 23 4.09 -3.69 4.36
CA LYS A 23 5.54 -3.93 4.44
C LYS A 23 6.00 -4.04 5.89
N ASP A 24 5.57 -3.09 6.73
CA ASP A 24 5.91 -3.05 8.15
C ASP A 24 5.36 -4.27 8.90
N ALA A 25 4.19 -4.76 8.49
CA ALA A 25 3.60 -5.98 9.02
C ALA A 25 4.22 -7.28 8.46
N GLY A 26 5.16 -7.19 7.51
CA GLY A 26 5.93 -8.31 6.97
C GLY A 26 5.30 -9.00 5.76
N TYR A 27 4.44 -8.32 5.01
CA TYR A 27 3.83 -8.86 3.78
C TYR A 27 4.84 -8.92 2.62
N CYS A 28 4.81 -10.02 1.87
CA CYS A 28 5.55 -10.21 0.64
C CYS A 28 4.71 -9.76 -0.57
N PHE A 29 5.17 -8.71 -1.25
CA PHE A 29 4.46 -8.18 -2.42
C PHE A 29 4.57 -9.10 -3.63
N LYS A 30 3.47 -9.27 -4.37
CA LYS A 30 3.45 -10.10 -5.60
C LYS A 30 3.49 -9.26 -6.88
N THR A 31 3.14 -7.98 -6.80
CA THR A 31 3.11 -7.09 -7.96
C THR A 31 4.47 -6.47 -8.22
N ALA A 32 4.90 -6.42 -9.49
CA ALA A 32 6.17 -5.82 -9.87
C ALA A 32 6.32 -4.35 -9.40
N ARG A 33 5.23 -3.56 -9.40
CA ARG A 33 5.23 -2.17 -8.90
C ARG A 33 5.65 -2.11 -7.43
N ALA A 34 4.94 -2.82 -6.55
CA ALA A 34 5.24 -2.82 -5.11
C ALA A 34 6.59 -3.48 -4.78
N ILE A 35 7.02 -4.51 -5.53
CA ILE A 35 8.36 -5.11 -5.36
C ILE A 35 9.46 -4.11 -5.71
N ARG A 36 9.31 -3.31 -6.77
CA ARG A 36 10.30 -2.27 -7.13
C ARG A 36 10.37 -1.16 -6.08
N GLU A 37 9.23 -0.79 -5.51
CA GLU A 37 9.14 0.33 -4.55
C GLU A 37 9.59 -0.06 -3.14
N PHE A 38 9.08 -1.18 -2.61
CA PHE A 38 9.29 -1.59 -1.21
C PHE A 38 10.24 -2.78 -1.07
N GLY A 39 10.41 -3.58 -2.12
CA GLY A 39 11.15 -4.83 -2.08
C GLY A 39 10.51 -5.91 -1.20
N ASN A 40 10.97 -7.15 -1.39
CA ASN A 40 10.56 -8.31 -0.60
C ASN A 40 11.66 -8.81 0.35
N ALA A 41 12.72 -8.03 0.55
CA ALA A 41 13.74 -8.40 1.52
C ALA A 41 13.12 -8.51 2.92
N GLY A 42 13.32 -9.66 3.57
CA GLY A 42 12.89 -9.92 4.94
C GLY A 42 11.38 -10.04 5.17
N CYS A 43 10.56 -10.17 4.12
CA CYS A 43 9.12 -10.41 4.28
C CYS A 43 8.86 -11.85 4.76
N ARG A 44 7.73 -12.07 5.44
CA ARG A 44 7.41 -13.33 6.14
C ARG A 44 6.11 -13.97 5.66
N TYR A 45 5.18 -13.18 5.14
CA TYR A 45 3.82 -13.63 4.81
C TYR A 45 3.49 -13.35 3.36
N ASP A 46 3.20 -14.39 2.59
CA ASP A 46 2.80 -14.27 1.18
C ASP A 46 1.31 -13.96 0.99
N ASN A 47 0.49 -14.16 2.02
CA ASN A 47 -0.93 -13.83 1.98
C ASN A 47 -1.25 -12.76 3.01
N LEU A 48 -1.99 -11.75 2.58
CA LEU A 48 -2.37 -10.64 3.46
C LEU A 48 -3.27 -11.08 4.62
N ALA A 49 -4.02 -12.17 4.46
CA ALA A 49 -4.86 -12.75 5.51
C ALA A 49 -4.03 -13.34 6.67
N ASP A 50 -2.80 -13.78 6.39
CA ASP A 50 -1.88 -14.36 7.37
C ASP A 50 -1.06 -13.27 8.09
N VAL A 51 -1.08 -12.03 7.58
CA VAL A 51 -0.35 -10.90 8.15
C VAL A 51 -1.04 -10.43 9.44
N PRO A 52 -0.35 -10.45 10.59
CA PRO A 52 -0.92 -10.04 11.87
C PRO A 52 -1.01 -8.51 11.95
N LEU A 53 -1.96 -7.91 11.23
CA LEU A 53 -2.25 -6.48 11.30
C LEU A 53 -2.89 -6.14 12.64
N SER A 54 -2.35 -5.14 13.34
CA SER A 54 -2.94 -4.63 14.57
C SER A 54 -4.28 -3.94 14.29
N ALA A 55 -5.09 -3.70 15.33
CA ALA A 55 -6.34 -2.96 15.18
C ALA A 55 -6.13 -1.55 14.60
N ARG A 56 -5.00 -0.91 14.93
CA ARG A 56 -4.62 0.41 14.40
C ARG A 56 -4.27 0.34 12.92
N ASP A 57 -3.51 -0.66 12.51
CA ASP A 57 -3.13 -0.85 11.10
C ASP A 57 -4.34 -1.11 10.22
N ARG A 58 -5.28 -1.94 10.70
CA ARG A 58 -6.54 -2.19 10.01
C ARG A 58 -7.39 -0.93 9.87
N ALA A 59 -7.47 -0.12 10.93
CA ALA A 59 -8.20 1.15 10.89
C ALA A 59 -7.55 2.12 9.89
N LYS A 60 -6.21 2.23 9.90
CA LYS A 60 -5.46 3.05 8.96
C LYS A 60 -5.68 2.62 7.50
N VAL A 61 -5.57 1.32 7.21
CA VAL A 61 -5.83 0.78 5.86
C VAL A 61 -7.28 1.03 5.43
N ALA A 62 -8.25 0.88 6.33
CA ALA A 62 -9.65 1.14 6.02
C ALA A 62 -9.91 2.62 5.68
N ASP A 63 -9.28 3.54 6.42
CA ASP A 63 -9.34 4.98 6.15
C ASP A 63 -8.72 5.32 4.79
N ILE A 64 -7.53 4.80 4.51
CA ILE A 64 -6.85 4.98 3.21
C ILE A 64 -7.72 4.46 2.05
N ILE A 65 -8.33 3.27 2.20
CA ILE A 65 -9.23 2.73 1.16
C ILE A 65 -10.46 3.62 0.97
N ALA A 66 -10.98 4.24 2.03
CA ALA A 66 -12.09 5.19 1.91
C ALA A 66 -11.67 6.44 1.14
N GLN A 67 -10.47 6.96 1.41
CA GLN A 67 -9.88 8.09 0.67
C GLN A 67 -9.58 7.72 -0.79
N GLU A 68 -9.00 6.55 -1.08
CA GLU A 68 -8.75 6.05 -2.45
C GLU A 68 -10.06 6.00 -3.24
N ARG A 69 -11.17 5.55 -2.61
CA ARG A 69 -12.50 5.52 -3.24
C ARG A 69 -13.07 6.91 -3.47
N ALA A 70 -12.95 7.82 -2.50
CA ALA A 70 -13.44 9.20 -2.62
C ALA A 70 -12.75 9.93 -3.77
N ASN A 71 -11.45 9.69 -3.95
CA ASN A 71 -10.62 10.26 -5.01
C ASN A 71 -10.66 9.48 -6.34
N ARG A 72 -11.43 8.37 -6.41
CA ARG A 72 -11.55 7.49 -7.59
C ARG A 72 -10.20 6.97 -8.11
N CYS A 73 -9.32 6.61 -7.18
CA CYS A 73 -8.00 6.12 -7.50
C CYS A 73 -8.03 4.75 -8.22
N PRO A 74 -7.19 4.54 -9.24
CA PRO A 74 -7.02 3.24 -9.85
C PRO A 74 -6.39 2.25 -8.86
N ARG A 75 -6.84 0.98 -8.90
CA ARG A 75 -6.47 -0.07 -7.95
C ARG A 75 -5.33 -0.96 -8.42
#